data_AF-A0AA96E0E0-F1
#
_entry.id   AF-A0AA96E0E0-F1
#
_cell.length_a   1.000
_cell.length_b   1.000
_cell.length_c   1.000
_cell.angle_alpha   90.00
_cell.angle_beta   90.00
_cell.angle_gamma   90.00
#
_symmetry.space_group_name_H-M   'P 1'
#
loop_
_entity.id
_entity.type
_entity.pdbx_description
1 polymer ?
#
loop_
_entity_poly.entity_id
_entity_poly.type
_entity_poly.pdbx_seq_one_letter_code
_entity_poly.pdbx_strand_id
1 'polypeptide(L)'
;MVIKTVLALSTLVLSNLAMAADIPRFKVEAICKEISGNSHEMYDFCIEQEQKSYDQLRDKAESIDPRTMRYCTDGAGDSYEVLLFCVEDETSDDAEPSSHPKSFSFD
;
A
#
# COMPACT_ATOMS: atom_id res chain seq x y z
N MET A 1 -45.84 -7.65 -46.17
CA MET A 1 -45.76 -6.88 -44.91
C MET A 1 -44.70 -7.54 -44.05
N VAL A 2 -43.47 -7.03 -44.10
CA VAL A 2 -42.28 -7.64 -43.50
C VAL A 2 -41.98 -6.90 -42.21
N ILE A 3 -42.42 -7.44 -41.07
CA ILE A 3 -42.04 -6.91 -39.76
C ILE A 3 -40.66 -7.49 -39.45
N LYS A 4 -39.62 -6.71 -39.78
CA LYS A 4 -38.23 -7.00 -39.42
C LYS A 4 -38.09 -6.85 -37.90
N THR A 5 -38.08 -7.97 -37.19
CA THR A 5 -37.67 -8.06 -35.78
C THR A 5 -36.18 -7.74 -35.68
N VAL A 6 -35.86 -6.51 -35.27
CA VAL A 6 -34.51 -6.10 -34.90
C VAL A 6 -34.21 -6.69 -33.53
N LEU A 7 -33.41 -7.77 -33.49
CA LEU A 7 -32.80 -8.26 -32.25
C LEU A 7 -31.73 -7.24 -31.83
N ALA A 8 -32.07 -6.36 -30.89
CA ALA A 8 -31.12 -5.51 -30.20
C ALA A 8 -30.31 -6.37 -29.23
N LEU A 9 -29.09 -6.74 -29.62
CA LEU A 9 -28.14 -7.45 -28.78
C LEU A 9 -27.51 -6.42 -27.81
N SER A 10 -28.14 -6.21 -26.65
CA SER A 10 -27.57 -5.41 -25.56
C SER A 10 -26.36 -6.14 -24.96
N THR A 11 -25.17 -5.86 -25.49
CA THR A 11 -23.90 -6.20 -24.84
C THR A 11 -23.77 -5.37 -23.56
N LEU A 12 -24.04 -5.99 -22.41
CA LEU A 12 -23.62 -5.46 -21.11
C LEU A 12 -22.09 -5.43 -21.09
N VAL A 13 -21.54 -4.22 -21.24
CA VAL A 13 -20.13 -3.97 -20.93
C VAL A 13 -20.02 -4.06 -19.42
N LEU A 14 -19.52 -5.18 -18.89
CA LEU A 14 -19.06 -5.25 -17.52
C LEU A 14 -17.79 -4.40 -17.44
N SER A 15 -17.96 -3.13 -17.08
CA SER A 15 -16.86 -2.28 -16.66
C SER A 15 -16.26 -2.90 -15.40
N ASN A 16 -15.10 -3.56 -15.54
CA ASN A 16 -14.24 -3.83 -14.40
C ASN A 16 -13.84 -2.47 -13.82
N LEU A 17 -14.52 -2.04 -12.76
CA LEU A 17 -14.05 -0.97 -11.90
C LEU A 17 -12.81 -1.52 -11.20
N ALA A 18 -11.65 -1.32 -11.83
CA ALA A 18 -10.37 -1.43 -11.15
C ALA A 18 -10.41 -0.42 -10.00
N MET A 19 -10.68 -0.91 -8.80
CA MET A 19 -10.50 -0.12 -7.58
C MET A 19 -8.99 -0.01 -7.43
N ALA A 20 -8.42 1.11 -7.87
CA ALA A 20 -7.04 1.45 -7.59
C ALA A 20 -6.84 1.33 -6.07
N ALA A 21 -5.74 0.72 -5.67
CA ALA A 21 -5.34 0.65 -4.27
C ALA A 21 -5.05 2.09 -3.79
N ASP A 22 -6.01 2.70 -3.10
CA ASP A 22 -5.80 4.02 -2.51
C ASP A 22 -4.75 3.93 -1.40
N ILE A 23 -3.72 4.77 -1.49
CA ILE A 23 -2.73 4.91 -0.42
C ILE A 23 -3.42 5.57 0.80
N PRO A 24 -3.34 4.96 1.99
CA PRO A 24 -3.95 5.51 3.19
C PRO A 24 -3.31 6.86 3.56
N ARG A 25 -4.07 7.72 4.26
CA ARG A 25 -3.55 8.99 4.79
C ARG A 25 -3.12 8.81 6.24
N PHE A 26 -1.82 8.58 6.45
CA PHE A 26 -1.25 8.44 7.79
C PHE A 26 -1.00 9.78 8.48
N LYS A 27 -0.98 9.74 9.83
CA LYS A 27 -0.67 10.89 10.68
C LYS A 27 0.83 11.02 10.94
N VAL A 28 1.58 11.29 9.87
CA VAL A 28 3.06 11.30 9.87
C VAL A 28 3.65 12.19 10.97
N GLU A 29 3.14 13.40 11.16
CA GLU A 29 3.68 14.32 12.16
C GLU A 29 3.50 13.80 13.60
N ALA A 30 2.44 13.02 13.84
CA ALA A 30 2.19 12.43 15.15
C ALA A 30 3.20 11.33 15.47
N ILE A 31 3.42 10.39 14.53
CA ILE A 31 4.38 9.30 14.72
C ILE A 31 5.82 9.81 14.73
N CYS A 32 6.16 10.80 13.88
CA CYS A 32 7.49 11.39 13.90
C CYS A 32 7.79 12.10 15.21
N LYS A 33 6.80 12.80 15.80
CA LYS A 33 6.95 13.41 17.13
C LYS A 33 7.13 12.37 18.24
N GLU A 34 6.46 11.23 18.13
CA GLU A 34 6.61 10.12 19.08
C GLU A 34 8.01 9.51 19.01
N ILE A 35 8.50 9.22 17.80
CA ILE A 35 9.81 8.61 17.55
C ILE A 35 10.95 9.58 17.89
N SER A 36 10.83 10.85 17.50
CA SER A 36 11.90 11.85 17.66
C SER A 36 12.08 12.31 19.11
N GLY A 37 11.03 12.19 19.94
CA GLY A 37 10.97 12.83 21.25
C GLY A 37 11.22 14.34 21.13
N ASN A 38 12.26 14.84 21.78
CA ASN A 38 12.65 16.27 21.72
C ASN A 38 13.74 16.58 20.68
N SER A 39 14.17 15.60 19.86
CA SER A 39 15.21 15.83 18.86
C SER A 39 14.61 16.43 17.58
N HIS A 40 14.95 17.69 17.29
CA HIS A 40 14.52 18.34 16.05
C HIS A 40 15.13 17.68 14.82
N GLU A 41 16.40 17.31 14.88
CA GLU A 41 17.09 16.62 13.78
C GLU A 41 16.43 15.26 13.47
N MET A 42 16.02 14.52 14.50
CA MET A 42 15.34 13.23 14.30
C MET A 42 13.91 13.42 13.77
N TYR A 43 13.24 14.51 14.17
CA TYR A 43 11.92 14.84 13.63
C TYR A 43 12.01 15.15 12.14
N ASP A 44 12.93 16.04 11.75
CA ASP A 44 13.13 16.43 10.35
C ASP A 44 13.53 15.21 9.50
N PHE A 45 14.46 14.38 10.00
CA PHE A 45 14.83 13.12 9.35
C PHE A 45 13.64 12.18 9.17
N CYS A 46 12.80 12.00 10.20
CA CYS A 46 11.61 11.17 10.10
C CYS A 46 10.64 11.68 9.02
N ILE A 47 10.38 13.00 8.99
CA ILE A 47 9.51 13.60 7.97
C ILE A 47 10.06 13.37 6.56
N GLU A 48 11.37 13.55 6.35
CA GLU A 48 12.01 13.31 5.05
C GLU A 48 11.89 11.86 4.60
N GLN A 49 12.09 10.90 5.52
CA GLN A 49 12.00 9.47 5.23
C GLN A 49 10.57 9.03 4.91
N GLU A 50 9.59 9.52 5.67
CA GLU A 50 8.17 9.23 5.46
C GLU A 50 7.68 9.81 4.13
N GLN A 51 8.09 11.05 3.80
CA GLN A 51 7.76 11.68 2.52
C GLN A 51 8.37 10.91 1.34
N LYS A 52 9.64 10.53 1.44
CA LYS A 52 10.31 9.71 0.42
C LYS A 52 9.63 8.37 0.22
N SER A 53 9.14 7.76 1.30
CA SER A 53 8.44 6.46 1.24
C SER A 53 7.06 6.59 0.61
N TYR A 54 6.31 7.64 0.98
CA TYR A 54 5.05 7.98 0.33
C TYR A 54 5.22 8.23 -1.16
N ASP A 55 6.24 8.99 -1.58
CA ASP A 55 6.49 9.27 -2.99
C ASP A 55 6.75 7.98 -3.79
N GLN A 56 7.54 7.05 -3.23
CA GLN A 56 7.77 5.74 -3.86
C GLN A 56 6.52 4.87 -3.93
N LEU A 57 5.68 4.88 -2.88
CA LEU A 57 4.39 4.19 -2.89
C LEU A 57 3.47 4.78 -3.96
N ARG A 58 3.39 6.11 -4.04
CA ARG A 58 2.58 6.82 -5.04
C ARG A 58 3.00 6.45 -6.46
N ASP A 59 4.29 6.41 -6.73
CA ASP A 59 4.81 6.12 -8.07
C ASP A 59 4.50 4.69 -8.53
N LYS A 60 4.31 3.75 -7.58
CA LYS A 60 3.97 2.34 -7.87
C LYS A 60 2.51 1.97 -7.57
N ALA A 61 1.69 2.89 -7.07
CA ALA A 61 0.35 2.63 -6.53
C ALA A 61 -0.57 1.83 -7.45
N GLU A 62 -0.55 2.15 -8.75
CA GLU A 62 -1.39 1.47 -9.76
C GLU A 62 -1.00 0.00 -9.99
N SER A 63 0.23 -0.38 -9.65
CA SER A 63 0.75 -1.74 -9.79
C SER A 63 0.60 -2.59 -8.54
N ILE A 64 0.25 -1.99 -7.39
CA ILE A 64 0.06 -2.72 -6.14
C ILE A 64 -1.31 -3.39 -6.16
N ASP A 65 -1.33 -4.71 -5.93
CA ASP A 65 -2.59 -5.43 -5.78
C ASP A 65 -3.38 -4.88 -4.56
N PRO A 66 -4.68 -4.60 -4.70
CA PRO A 66 -5.48 -4.05 -3.59
C PRO A 66 -5.50 -4.91 -2.32
N ARG A 67 -5.28 -6.23 -2.42
CA ARG A 67 -5.15 -7.12 -1.25
C ARG A 67 -3.83 -6.86 -0.53
N THR A 68 -2.72 -6.74 -1.25
CA THR A 68 -1.40 -6.42 -0.68
C THR A 68 -1.43 -5.05 -0.01
N MET A 69 -2.00 -4.03 -0.67
CA MET A 69 -2.16 -2.71 -0.06
C MET A 69 -2.93 -2.78 1.27
N ARG A 70 -4.05 -3.50 1.30
CA ARG A 70 -4.84 -3.64 2.53
C ARG A 70 -4.09 -4.40 3.62
N TYR A 71 -3.48 -5.54 3.30
CA TYR A 71 -2.72 -6.34 4.25
C TYR A 71 -1.57 -5.53 4.88
N CYS A 72 -0.80 -4.83 4.05
CA CYS A 72 0.31 -4.02 4.55
C CYS A 72 -0.16 -2.78 5.32
N THR A 73 -1.28 -2.17 4.92
CA THR A 73 -1.86 -1.04 5.67
C THR A 73 -2.24 -1.45 7.09
N ASP A 74 -2.81 -2.65 7.28
CA ASP A 74 -3.21 -3.14 8.60
C ASP A 74 -2.01 -3.32 9.55
N GLY A 75 -0.81 -3.59 9.00
CA GLY A 75 0.44 -3.76 9.76
C GLY A 75 1.33 -2.51 9.84
N ALA A 76 1.10 -1.49 9.01
CA ALA A 76 1.98 -0.33 8.88
C ALA A 76 1.85 0.71 10.00
N GLY A 77 0.75 0.67 10.76
CA GLY A 77 0.43 1.75 11.70
C GLY A 77 0.22 3.07 10.96
N ASP A 78 1.00 4.09 11.33
CA ASP A 78 1.00 5.42 10.69
C ASP A 78 2.32 5.71 9.92
N SER A 79 3.06 4.67 9.49
CA SER A 79 4.34 4.80 8.79
C SER A 79 4.27 4.33 7.33
N TYR A 80 4.55 5.24 6.40
CA TYR A 80 4.75 4.93 4.98
C TYR A 80 6.03 4.13 4.75
N GLU A 81 7.05 4.29 5.58
CA GLU A 81 8.27 3.47 5.50
C GLU A 81 7.94 1.99 5.75
N VAL A 82 7.16 1.69 6.80
CA VAL A 82 6.71 0.32 7.08
C VAL A 82 5.77 -0.21 5.99
N LEU A 83 4.85 0.63 5.50
CA LEU A 83 3.97 0.26 4.39
C LEU A 83 4.76 -0.08 3.12
N LEU A 84 5.72 0.76 2.75
CA LEU A 84 6.59 0.56 1.60
C LEU A 84 7.39 -0.74 1.74
N PHE A 85 8.00 -0.96 2.91
CA PHE A 85 8.75 -2.18 3.18
C PHE A 85 7.88 -3.42 3.02
N CYS A 86 6.68 -3.44 3.61
CA CYS A 86 5.77 -4.57 3.47
C CYS A 86 5.33 -4.79 2.02
N VAL A 87 5.00 -3.73 1.29
CA VAL A 87 4.61 -3.85 -0.13
C VAL A 87 5.76 -4.42 -0.96
N GLU A 88 7.00 -3.98 -0.72
CA GLU A 88 8.18 -4.49 -1.44
C GLU A 88 8.46 -5.95 -1.10
N ASP A 89 8.31 -6.35 0.16
CA ASP A 89 8.48 -7.73 0.61
C ASP A 89 7.44 -8.66 -0.04
N GLU A 90 6.16 -8.28 0.03
CA GLU A 90 5.02 -9.05 -0.50
C GLU A 90 4.94 -9.08 -2.04
N THR A 91 5.65 -8.16 -2.71
CA THR A 91 5.73 -8.13 -4.19
C THR A 91 7.05 -8.68 -4.74
N SER A 92 7.98 -9.04 -3.86
CA SER A 92 9.24 -9.67 -4.27
C SER A 92 9.01 -11.12 -4.70
N ASP A 93 9.83 -11.60 -5.64
CA ASP A 93 9.78 -12.99 -6.12
C ASP A 93 10.11 -14.02 -5.01
N ASP A 94 10.66 -13.54 -3.88
CA ASP A 94 11.05 -14.33 -2.70
C ASP A 94 10.02 -14.24 -1.55
N ALA A 95 8.79 -13.75 -1.83
CA ALA A 95 7.68 -13.65 -0.87
C ALA A 95 7.15 -15.05 -0.43
N GLU A 96 8.00 -15.81 0.25
CA GLU A 96 7.68 -17.10 0.83
C GLU A 96 7.70 -16.99 2.36
N PRO A 97 6.68 -17.52 3.06
CA PRO A 97 6.70 -17.60 4.51
C PRO A 97 7.97 -18.32 4.96
N SER A 98 8.78 -17.66 5.78
CA SER A 98 10.05 -18.26 6.23
C SER A 98 9.77 -19.62 6.87
N SER A 99 10.38 -20.68 6.35
CA SER A 99 10.27 -22.04 6.90
C SER A 99 10.95 -22.19 8.27
N HIS A 100 11.62 -21.13 8.74
CA HIS A 100 12.35 -21.05 9.99
C HIS A 100 11.93 -19.78 10.73
N PRO A 101 10.93 -19.83 11.64
CA PRO A 101 10.51 -18.66 12.39
C PRO A 101 11.71 -18.10 13.16
N LYS A 102 12.04 -16.84 12.88
CA LYS A 102 13.05 -16.11 13.65
C LYS A 102 12.45 -15.78 15.01
N SER A 103 13.23 -15.97 16.07
CA SER A 103 12.91 -15.50 17.41
C SER A 103 13.89 -14.40 17.79
N PHE A 104 13.36 -13.36 18.42
CA PHE A 104 14.17 -12.32 19.03
C PHE A 104 14.70 -12.83 20.38
N SER A 105 15.98 -12.58 20.67
CA SER A 105 16.64 -12.95 21.93
C SER A 105 17.37 -11.75 22.52
N PHE A 106 17.30 -11.62 23.84
CA PHE A 106 18.17 -10.72 24.61
C PHE A 106 19.42 -11.44 25.14
N ASP A 107 19.46 -12.78 25.04
CA ASP A 107 20.58 -13.65 25.41
C ASP A 107 21.64 -13.72 24.30
#